data_AF-A0A1D9G4I1-F1
#
_entry.id   AF-A0A1D9G4I1-F1
#
_cell.length_a   1.000
_cell.length_b   1.000
_cell.length_c   1.000
_cell.angle_alpha   90.00
_cell.angle_beta   90.00
_cell.angle_gamma   90.00
#
_symmetry.space_group_name_H-M   'P 1'
#
loop_
_entity.id
_entity.type
_entity.pdbx_description
1 polymer ?
#
loop_
_entity_poly.entity_id
_entity_poly.type
_entity_poly.pdbx_seq_one_letter_code
_entity_poly.pdbx_strand_id
1 'polypeptide(L)'
;MIQIGQEIHNRYQVIKKLGSGNFSQTFEVEDLLGINSSNLGKRKVLKVLNLSYYRTSKTREKVVELFQREVEVLKQLNHPGIPRVEPDSYFRFVPNKNNQEEFLHCLVMEKIDGITLEEWLLQNNQLITEAQAIDWLKQLIVILNEIHPKYLHRDIKPDNIMLRPNGQLVLIDFGAVKALTQQYIIQQQSTSQNTSIGTLGYMPPEMMNEQEAYPQSDFFSLGRTFVRLLSGKHPSDFTQELQNQKLFWRNDVKSFSKRLLDLIDFIMEPDWQNRPKNTQEILLYMFDFLMVPAANNHYKNTNAVGIRRVKHSNYNFINSGLLIFSIVLNFFLIGLLNKVDYLMPVVVLLLFVVVSILFISLVFPLVFPLFIKRVYKLLLSRKL
;
A
#
# COMPACT_ATOMS: atom_id res chain seq x y z
N MET A 1 -14.13 -2.65 32.45
CA MET A 1 -14.60 -2.61 31.04
C MET A 1 -15.09 -1.21 30.73
N ILE A 2 -14.89 -0.74 29.50
CA ILE A 2 -15.40 0.56 29.04
C ILE A 2 -16.89 0.46 28.72
N GLN A 3 -17.67 1.46 29.11
CA GLN A 3 -19.12 1.50 28.93
C GLN A 3 -19.54 2.59 27.92
N ILE A 4 -20.70 2.41 27.28
CA ILE A 4 -21.32 3.44 26.44
C ILE A 4 -21.71 4.64 27.33
N GLY A 5 -21.48 5.85 26.85
CA GLY A 5 -21.68 7.09 27.57
C GLY A 5 -20.53 7.45 28.53
N GLN A 6 -19.59 6.53 28.78
CA GLN A 6 -18.45 6.80 29.65
C GLN A 6 -17.54 7.86 29.03
N GLU A 7 -17.15 8.84 29.83
CA GLU A 7 -16.13 9.81 29.48
C GLU A 7 -14.73 9.24 29.79
N ILE A 8 -13.84 9.33 28.81
CA ILE A 8 -12.48 8.83 28.86
C ILE A 8 -11.53 10.02 28.70
N HIS A 9 -10.56 10.09 29.61
CA HIS A 9 -9.50 11.10 29.59
C HIS A 9 -10.02 12.55 29.56
N ASN A 10 -11.16 12.80 30.24
CA ASN A 10 -11.84 14.09 30.31
C ASN A 10 -12.09 14.77 28.95
N ARG A 11 -12.20 13.98 27.88
CA ARG A 11 -12.24 14.48 26.50
C ARG A 11 -13.08 13.62 25.58
N TYR A 12 -13.08 12.30 25.74
CA TYR A 12 -13.70 11.40 24.78
C TYR A 12 -14.93 10.71 25.36
N GLN A 13 -16.12 11.00 24.85
CA GLN A 13 -17.32 10.27 25.24
C GLN A 13 -17.52 9.04 24.37
N VAL A 14 -17.69 7.87 24.98
CA VAL A 14 -17.91 6.61 24.25
C VAL A 14 -19.33 6.55 23.70
N ILE A 15 -19.46 6.32 22.40
CA ILE A 15 -20.75 6.32 21.70
C ILE A 15 -21.24 4.91 21.44
N LYS A 16 -20.38 4.08 20.85
CA LYS A 16 -20.69 2.66 20.59
C LYS A 16 -19.41 1.86 20.40
N LYS A 17 -19.53 0.55 20.57
CA LYS A 17 -18.48 -0.40 20.21
C LYS A 17 -18.51 -0.61 18.69
N LEU A 18 -17.34 -0.55 18.04
CA LEU A 18 -17.19 -0.79 16.61
C LEU A 18 -16.75 -2.24 16.33
N GLY A 19 -15.86 -2.78 17.16
CA GLY A 19 -15.34 -4.13 16.95
C GLY A 19 -14.49 -4.64 18.11
N SER A 20 -13.98 -5.85 17.94
CA SER A 20 -12.99 -6.46 18.81
C SER A 20 -12.05 -7.28 17.95
N GLY A 21 -10.78 -6.88 17.92
CA GLY A 21 -9.72 -7.69 17.33
C GLY A 21 -9.07 -8.60 18.37
N ASN A 22 -8.04 -9.33 17.97
CA ASN A 22 -7.32 -10.28 18.82
C ASN A 22 -6.74 -9.62 20.10
N PHE A 23 -6.31 -8.35 20.00
CA PHE A 23 -5.57 -7.66 21.08
C PHE A 23 -6.19 -6.34 21.49
N SER A 24 -7.27 -5.91 20.85
CA SER A 24 -7.85 -4.60 21.12
C SER A 24 -9.35 -4.55 20.88
N GLN A 25 -10.00 -3.61 21.55
CA GLN A 25 -11.39 -3.25 21.32
C GLN A 25 -11.42 -1.86 20.70
N THR A 26 -12.27 -1.67 19.70
CA THR A 26 -12.45 -0.38 19.03
C THR A 26 -13.82 0.18 19.35
N PHE A 27 -13.86 1.49 19.62
CA PHE A 27 -15.06 2.24 19.96
C PHE A 27 -15.13 3.50 19.10
N GLU A 28 -16.34 3.90 18.74
CA GLU A 28 -16.59 5.25 18.26
C GLU A 28 -16.74 6.16 19.47
N VAL A 29 -16.03 7.29 19.44
CA VAL A 29 -16.06 8.30 20.50
C VAL A 29 -16.32 9.68 19.93
N GLU A 30 -16.86 10.57 20.76
CA GLU A 30 -16.98 12.00 20.48
C GLU A 30 -15.85 12.76 21.17
N ASP A 31 -15.14 13.61 20.44
CA ASP A 31 -14.14 14.52 21.01
C ASP A 31 -14.82 15.79 21.56
N LEU A 32 -14.99 15.85 22.89
CA LEU A 32 -15.72 16.89 23.60
C LEU A 32 -14.94 18.20 23.76
N LEU A 33 -13.63 18.20 23.53
CA LEU A 33 -12.79 19.41 23.65
C LEU A 33 -12.31 19.88 22.28
N GLY A 34 -11.96 18.94 21.39
CA GLY A 34 -11.25 19.24 20.15
C GLY A 34 -9.89 19.88 20.42
N ILE A 35 -8.99 19.85 19.44
CA ILE A 35 -7.77 20.67 19.52
C ILE A 35 -8.10 22.15 19.21
N ASN A 36 -9.09 22.38 18.34
CA ASN A 36 -9.55 23.69 17.87
C ASN A 36 -11.08 23.67 17.75
N SER A 37 -11.73 24.83 17.65
CA SER A 37 -13.19 24.96 17.48
C SER A 37 -13.77 24.17 16.29
N SER A 38 -12.97 23.89 15.25
CA SER A 38 -13.36 23.09 14.09
C SER A 38 -13.39 21.57 14.33
N ASN A 39 -12.85 21.09 15.46
CA ASN A 39 -12.78 19.66 15.81
C ASN A 39 -13.68 19.29 17.00
N LEU A 40 -14.41 20.26 17.57
CA LEU A 40 -15.34 20.03 18.67
C LEU A 40 -16.52 19.14 18.21
N GLY A 41 -16.84 18.11 18.99
CA GLY A 41 -17.92 17.16 18.68
C GLY A 41 -17.61 16.19 17.54
N LYS A 42 -16.36 16.16 17.05
CA LYS A 42 -16.00 15.28 15.94
C LYS A 42 -15.95 13.82 16.39
N ARG A 43 -16.51 12.93 15.59
CA ARG A 43 -16.41 11.48 15.80
C ARG A 43 -14.98 11.00 15.53
N LYS A 44 -14.47 10.14 16.42
CA LYS A 44 -13.13 9.54 16.38
C LYS A 44 -13.24 8.04 16.67
N VAL A 45 -12.16 7.31 16.42
CA VAL A 45 -12.02 5.92 16.82
C VAL A 45 -11.09 5.83 18.02
N LEU A 46 -11.55 5.20 19.10
CA LEU A 46 -10.75 4.83 20.26
C LEU A 46 -10.42 3.35 20.19
N LYS A 47 -9.14 3.01 20.01
CA LYS A 47 -8.61 1.64 20.10
C LYS A 47 -8.05 1.44 21.51
N VAL A 48 -8.47 0.37 22.16
CA VAL A 48 -8.12 0.05 23.56
C VAL A 48 -7.49 -1.33 23.61
N LEU A 49 -6.26 -1.40 24.12
CA LEU A 49 -5.55 -2.66 24.24
C LEU A 49 -6.24 -3.55 25.29
N ASN A 50 -6.51 -4.81 24.92
CA ASN A 50 -7.07 -5.81 25.79
C ASN A 50 -5.96 -6.77 26.26
N LEU A 51 -5.59 -6.68 27.53
CA LEU A 51 -4.58 -7.53 28.15
C LEU A 51 -5.16 -8.80 28.81
N SER A 52 -6.48 -9.00 28.81
CA SER A 52 -7.15 -10.08 29.55
C SER A 52 -6.73 -11.49 29.11
N TYR A 53 -6.26 -11.64 27.87
CA TYR A 53 -5.85 -12.92 27.30
C TYR A 53 -4.40 -13.30 27.62
N TYR A 54 -3.62 -12.42 28.24
CA TYR A 54 -2.19 -12.61 28.47
C TYR A 54 -1.89 -12.88 29.94
N ARG A 55 -1.41 -14.09 30.22
CA ARG A 55 -1.25 -14.61 31.59
C ARG A 55 0.05 -14.18 32.27
N THR A 56 1.10 -13.85 31.52
CA THR A 56 2.43 -13.54 32.08
C THR A 56 2.78 -12.07 31.89
N SER A 57 3.53 -11.50 32.84
CA SER A 57 4.03 -10.11 32.73
C SER A 57 4.80 -9.88 31.43
N LYS A 58 5.71 -10.80 31.09
CA LYS A 58 6.52 -10.74 29.87
C LYS A 58 5.68 -10.70 28.58
N THR A 59 4.60 -11.49 28.50
CA THR A 59 3.73 -11.45 27.30
C THR A 59 2.90 -10.17 27.25
N ARG A 60 2.43 -9.68 28.40
CA ARG A 60 1.72 -8.39 28.49
C ARG A 60 2.62 -7.22 28.06
N GLU A 61 3.84 -7.14 28.58
CA GLU A 61 4.83 -6.12 28.19
C GLU A 61 5.07 -6.14 26.67
N LYS A 62 5.23 -7.33 26.08
CA LYS A 62 5.46 -7.45 24.64
C LYS A 62 4.30 -6.92 23.80
N VAL A 63 3.07 -7.15 24.24
CA VAL A 63 1.87 -6.69 23.53
C VAL A 63 1.69 -5.18 23.68
N VAL A 64 2.05 -4.63 24.84
CA VAL A 64 2.11 -3.19 25.05
C VAL A 64 3.15 -2.55 24.14
N GLU A 65 4.35 -3.13 23.99
CA GLU A 65 5.36 -2.64 23.05
C GLU A 65 4.84 -2.62 21.60
N LEU A 66 4.15 -3.68 21.17
CA LEU A 66 3.56 -3.75 19.82
C LEU A 66 2.48 -2.68 19.62
N PHE A 67 1.64 -2.45 20.63
CA PHE A 67 0.63 -1.39 20.57
C PHE A 67 1.27 0.01 20.54
N GLN A 68 2.27 0.27 21.38
CA GLN A 68 3.02 1.53 21.36
C GLN A 68 3.74 1.74 20.03
N ARG A 69 4.24 0.67 19.40
CA ARG A 69 4.82 0.75 18.07
C ARG A 69 3.79 1.22 17.04
N GLU A 70 2.57 0.68 17.04
CA GLU A 70 1.49 1.12 16.16
C GLU A 70 1.25 2.63 16.31
N VAL A 71 1.19 3.13 17.55
CA VAL A 71 1.07 4.57 17.85
C VAL A 71 2.19 5.37 17.22
N GLU A 72 3.44 4.97 17.45
CA GLU A 72 4.61 5.71 16.96
C GLU A 72 4.72 5.70 15.44
N VAL A 73 4.32 4.60 14.79
CA VAL A 73 4.24 4.56 13.33
C VAL A 73 3.19 5.55 12.82
N LEU A 74 1.97 5.48 13.33
CA LEU A 74 0.89 6.35 12.86
C LEU A 74 1.21 7.83 13.07
N LYS A 75 1.88 8.20 14.18
CA LYS A 75 2.31 9.58 14.44
C LYS A 75 3.32 10.12 13.42
N GLN A 76 4.08 9.24 12.78
CA GLN A 76 5.10 9.62 11.79
C GLN A 76 4.58 9.66 10.35
N LEU A 77 3.40 9.10 10.10
CA LEU A 77 2.81 9.01 8.76
C LEU A 77 1.82 10.15 8.53
N ASN A 78 1.93 10.79 7.38
CA ASN A 78 1.00 11.85 6.96
C ASN A 78 0.61 11.63 5.50
N HIS A 79 -0.39 10.79 5.29
CA HIS A 79 -0.90 10.44 3.97
C HIS A 79 -2.42 10.30 4.04
N PRO A 80 -3.20 10.79 3.06
CA PRO A 80 -4.67 10.79 3.16
C PRO A 80 -5.29 9.38 3.09
N GLY A 81 -4.53 8.39 2.61
CA GLY A 81 -4.87 6.97 2.68
C GLY A 81 -4.44 6.25 3.96
N ILE A 82 -4.09 6.97 5.03
CA ILE A 82 -3.71 6.44 6.35
C ILE A 82 -4.46 7.23 7.42
N PRO A 83 -5.02 6.61 8.48
CA PRO A 83 -5.72 7.33 9.54
C PRO A 83 -4.82 8.35 10.23
N ARG A 84 -5.30 9.59 10.35
CA ARG A 84 -4.58 10.62 11.07
C ARG A 84 -4.65 10.39 12.59
N VAL A 85 -3.51 10.50 13.25
CA VAL A 85 -3.40 10.54 14.72
C VAL A 85 -2.84 11.88 15.19
N GLU A 86 -3.29 12.33 16.36
CA GLU A 86 -2.81 13.57 16.99
C GLU A 86 -1.60 13.26 17.91
N PRO A 87 -0.70 14.21 18.19
CA PRO A 87 0.48 13.96 19.04
C PRO A 87 0.15 13.42 20.44
N ASP A 88 -0.97 13.86 21.01
CA ASP A 88 -1.49 13.51 22.34
C ASP A 88 -2.52 12.37 22.30
N SER A 89 -2.68 11.68 21.16
CA SER A 89 -3.75 10.72 20.98
C SER A 89 -3.59 9.40 21.73
N TYR A 90 -2.40 9.15 22.30
CA TYR A 90 -2.12 7.98 23.12
C TYR A 90 -2.06 8.35 24.61
N PHE A 91 -2.81 7.61 25.42
CA PHE A 91 -2.85 7.80 26.86
C PHE A 91 -3.17 6.50 27.60
N ARG A 92 -2.95 6.50 28.91
CA ARG A 92 -3.38 5.43 29.82
C ARG A 92 -4.64 5.85 30.55
N PHE A 93 -5.60 4.94 30.68
CA PHE A 93 -6.89 5.20 31.31
C PHE A 93 -7.19 4.17 32.40
N VAL A 94 -7.61 4.62 33.58
CA VAL A 94 -8.01 3.75 34.69
C VAL A 94 -9.54 3.69 34.72
N PRO A 95 -10.17 2.57 34.32
CA PRO A 95 -11.62 2.47 34.23
C PRO A 95 -12.31 2.40 35.60
N ASN A 96 -11.62 1.92 36.64
CA ASN A 96 -12.12 1.86 38.01
C ASN A 96 -11.15 2.57 38.95
N LYS A 97 -11.57 3.70 39.54
CA LYS A 97 -10.73 4.50 40.45
C LYS A 97 -10.26 3.71 41.69
N ASN A 98 -10.93 2.61 42.03
CA ASN A 98 -10.59 1.75 43.16
C ASN A 98 -9.50 0.70 42.82
N ASN A 99 -9.14 0.54 41.54
CA ASN A 99 -8.11 -0.41 41.10
C ASN A 99 -7.06 0.30 40.23
N GLN A 100 -6.20 1.10 40.87
CA GLN A 100 -5.18 1.92 40.20
C GLN A 100 -4.10 1.11 39.47
N GLU A 101 -3.98 -0.18 39.76
CA GLU A 101 -2.98 -1.06 39.15
C GLU A 101 -3.38 -1.53 37.74
N GLU A 102 -4.66 -1.38 37.36
CA GLU A 102 -5.16 -1.83 36.06
C GLU A 102 -5.50 -0.64 35.16
N PHE A 103 -4.50 -0.17 34.41
CA PHE A 103 -4.69 0.84 33.37
C PHE A 103 -4.82 0.20 31.99
N LEU A 104 -5.65 0.83 31.15
CA LEU A 104 -5.85 0.49 29.75
C LEU A 104 -4.99 1.39 28.88
N HIS A 105 -4.33 0.82 27.89
CA HIS A 105 -3.65 1.59 26.84
C HIS A 105 -4.65 1.98 25.77
N CYS A 106 -4.73 3.28 25.48
CA CYS A 106 -5.70 3.86 24.59
C CYS A 106 -5.00 4.62 23.46
N LEU A 107 -5.49 4.47 22.23
CA LEU A 107 -5.09 5.25 21.07
C LEU A 107 -6.34 5.82 20.40
N VAL A 108 -6.41 7.14 20.26
CA VAL A 108 -7.43 7.82 19.49
C VAL A 108 -6.91 8.12 18.09
N MET A 109 -7.75 7.91 17.08
CA MET A 109 -7.41 8.18 15.69
C MET A 109 -8.62 8.73 14.93
N GLU A 110 -8.36 9.22 13.73
CA GLU A 110 -9.39 9.60 12.78
C GLU A 110 -10.43 8.47 12.59
N LYS A 111 -11.71 8.84 12.65
CA LYS A 111 -12.77 7.98 12.16
C LYS A 111 -12.87 8.14 10.64
N ILE A 112 -12.70 7.04 9.93
CA ILE A 112 -12.90 7.01 8.49
C ILE A 112 -14.39 6.85 8.21
N ASP A 113 -14.98 7.83 7.55
CA ASP A 113 -16.35 7.72 7.05
C ASP A 113 -16.33 6.88 5.77
N GLY A 114 -16.83 5.65 5.85
CA GLY A 114 -16.78 4.65 4.78
C GLY A 114 -17.09 3.24 5.29
N ILE A 115 -16.96 2.27 4.39
CA ILE A 115 -17.07 0.83 4.70
C ILE A 115 -15.79 0.11 4.30
N THR A 116 -15.49 -1.04 4.88
CA THR A 116 -14.35 -1.85 4.44
C THR A 116 -14.58 -2.39 3.03
N LEU A 117 -13.51 -2.77 2.32
CA LEU A 117 -13.65 -3.41 1.02
C LEU A 117 -14.30 -4.79 1.12
N GLU A 118 -14.17 -5.48 2.26
CA GLU A 118 -14.90 -6.71 2.52
C GLU A 118 -16.41 -6.43 2.64
N GLU A 119 -16.80 -5.43 3.44
CA GLU A 119 -18.19 -5.01 3.56
C GLU A 119 -18.76 -4.55 2.21
N TRP A 120 -17.98 -3.78 1.45
CA TRP A 120 -18.37 -3.32 0.11
C TRP A 120 -18.65 -4.50 -0.83
N LEU A 121 -17.78 -5.51 -0.82
CA LEU A 121 -17.93 -6.71 -1.65
C LEU A 121 -19.19 -7.49 -1.26
N LEU A 122 -19.44 -7.67 0.04
CA LEU A 122 -20.61 -8.39 0.57
C LEU A 122 -21.93 -7.65 0.33
N GLN A 123 -21.95 -6.31 0.44
CA GLN A 123 -23.16 -5.50 0.31
C GLN A 123 -23.60 -5.32 -1.14
N ASN A 124 -22.65 -5.10 -2.06
CA ASN A 124 -22.99 -4.80 -3.45
C ASN A 124 -23.28 -6.05 -4.29
N ASN A 125 -22.93 -7.25 -3.80
CA ASN A 125 -23.00 -8.51 -4.54
C ASN A 125 -22.43 -8.39 -5.97
N GLN A 126 -21.44 -7.53 -6.12
CA GLN A 126 -20.80 -7.16 -7.38
C GLN A 126 -19.29 -7.21 -7.20
N LEU A 127 -18.62 -7.72 -8.22
CA LEU A 127 -17.17 -7.74 -8.31
C LEU A 127 -16.68 -6.38 -8.80
N ILE A 128 -15.45 -6.04 -8.45
CA ILE A 128 -14.85 -4.79 -8.95
C ILE A 128 -14.61 -4.87 -10.46
N THR A 129 -14.80 -3.74 -11.15
CA THR A 129 -14.42 -3.61 -12.55
C THR A 129 -12.90 -3.51 -12.72
N GLU A 130 -12.40 -3.73 -13.93
CA GLU A 130 -10.97 -3.54 -14.23
C GLU A 130 -10.50 -2.10 -13.93
N ALA A 131 -11.33 -1.10 -14.26
CA ALA A 131 -11.02 0.29 -13.99
C ALA A 131 -10.89 0.56 -12.49
N GLN A 132 -11.82 0.05 -11.67
CA GLN A 132 -11.72 0.12 -10.21
C GLN A 132 -10.49 -0.63 -9.70
N ALA A 133 -10.21 -1.82 -10.25
CA ALA A 133 -9.06 -2.60 -9.82
C ALA A 133 -7.74 -1.85 -10.04
N ILE A 134 -7.57 -1.23 -11.21
CA ILE A 134 -6.38 -0.44 -11.54
C ILE A 134 -6.28 0.79 -10.63
N ASP A 135 -7.38 1.52 -10.44
CA ASP A 135 -7.40 2.71 -9.58
C ASP A 135 -7.07 2.37 -8.12
N TRP A 136 -7.77 1.39 -7.56
CA TRP A 136 -7.58 0.95 -6.17
C TRP A 136 -6.19 0.38 -5.94
N LEU A 137 -5.65 -0.39 -6.89
CA LEU A 137 -4.30 -0.91 -6.79
C LEU A 137 -3.29 0.24 -6.77
N LYS A 138 -3.48 1.25 -7.63
CA LYS A 138 -2.62 2.43 -7.67
C LYS A 138 -2.66 3.18 -6.33
N GLN A 139 -3.84 3.42 -5.76
CA GLN A 139 -3.98 4.08 -4.47
C GLN A 139 -3.23 3.33 -3.36
N LEU A 140 -3.39 2.00 -3.29
CA LEU A 140 -2.71 1.16 -2.29
C LEU A 140 -1.19 1.11 -2.49
N ILE A 141 -0.70 1.08 -3.72
CA ILE A 141 0.74 1.14 -4.00
C ILE A 141 1.34 2.48 -3.60
N VAL A 142 0.62 3.59 -3.78
CA VAL A 142 1.04 4.91 -3.30
C VAL A 142 1.08 4.94 -1.76
N ILE A 143 0.09 4.36 -1.08
CA ILE A 143 0.10 4.23 0.39
C ILE A 143 1.33 3.41 0.84
N LEU A 144 1.59 2.26 0.21
CA LEU A 144 2.74 1.41 0.55
C LEU A 144 4.08 2.11 0.28
N ASN A 145 4.13 3.00 -0.71
CA ASN A 145 5.34 3.78 -1.01
C ASN A 145 5.72 4.71 0.13
N GLU A 146 4.75 5.23 0.89
CA GLU A 146 4.99 6.04 2.10
C GLU A 146 5.42 5.19 3.30
N ILE A 147 4.94 3.94 3.39
CA ILE A 147 5.15 3.04 4.53
C ILE A 147 6.51 2.31 4.43
N HIS A 148 6.79 1.73 3.26
CA HIS A 148 7.91 0.82 3.00
C HIS A 148 9.33 1.38 3.22
N PRO A 149 9.60 2.70 3.23
CA PRO A 149 10.92 3.20 3.62
C PRO A 149 11.31 2.84 5.05
N LYS A 150 10.34 2.63 5.95
CA LYS A 150 10.58 2.40 7.38
C LYS A 150 9.88 1.16 7.92
N TYR A 151 8.72 0.82 7.38
CA TYR A 151 7.78 -0.11 8.00
C TYR A 151 7.16 -1.08 6.99
N LEU A 152 6.62 -2.18 7.51
CA LEU A 152 5.82 -3.19 6.81
C LEU A 152 4.47 -3.32 7.49
N HIS A 153 3.39 -3.38 6.71
CA HIS A 153 2.03 -3.47 7.25
C HIS A 153 1.72 -4.87 7.80
N ARG A 154 2.05 -5.92 7.05
CA ARG A 154 1.94 -7.35 7.37
C ARG A 154 0.54 -7.95 7.55
N ASP A 155 -0.53 -7.16 7.47
CA ASP A 155 -1.91 -7.67 7.47
C ASP A 155 -2.80 -6.94 6.45
N ILE A 156 -2.37 -6.88 5.19
CA ILE A 156 -3.16 -6.28 4.11
C ILE A 156 -4.21 -7.28 3.64
N LYS A 157 -5.48 -6.89 3.73
CA LYS A 157 -6.67 -7.65 3.34
C LYS A 157 -7.87 -6.71 3.18
N PRO A 158 -8.98 -7.14 2.56
CA PRO A 158 -10.14 -6.28 2.35
C PRO A 158 -10.74 -5.69 3.64
N ASP A 159 -10.69 -6.41 4.77
CA ASP A 159 -11.16 -5.92 6.08
C ASP A 159 -10.36 -4.69 6.57
N ASN A 160 -9.09 -4.61 6.20
CA ASN A 160 -8.17 -3.56 6.66
C ASN A 160 -8.03 -2.42 5.63
N ILE A 161 -8.91 -2.36 4.63
CA ILE A 161 -8.93 -1.29 3.64
C ILE A 161 -10.33 -0.69 3.62
N MET A 162 -10.45 0.58 4.02
CA MET A 162 -11.72 1.29 4.00
C MET A 162 -11.87 2.12 2.72
N LEU A 163 -13.07 2.11 2.15
CA LEU A 163 -13.47 2.93 1.01
C LEU A 163 -14.34 4.10 1.50
N ARG A 164 -13.82 5.31 1.30
CA ARG A 164 -14.59 6.55 1.54
C ARG A 164 -15.63 6.77 0.43
N PRO A 165 -16.72 7.50 0.70
CA PRO A 165 -17.73 7.85 -0.30
C PRO A 165 -17.18 8.56 -1.55
N ASN A 166 -16.06 9.27 -1.42
CA ASN A 166 -15.39 9.95 -2.54
C ASN A 166 -14.49 9.02 -3.38
N GLY A 167 -14.48 7.71 -3.11
CA GLY A 167 -13.68 6.73 -3.84
C GLY A 167 -12.25 6.55 -3.32
N GLN A 168 -11.86 7.28 -2.27
CA GLN A 168 -10.52 7.16 -1.68
C GLN A 168 -10.40 5.94 -0.77
N LEU A 169 -9.32 5.18 -0.96
CA LEU A 169 -8.95 4.09 -0.06
C LEU A 169 -8.11 4.58 1.11
N VAL A 170 -8.37 3.98 2.27
CA VAL A 170 -7.61 4.18 3.50
C VAL A 170 -7.18 2.82 4.04
N LEU A 171 -5.87 2.60 4.15
CA LEU A 171 -5.31 1.42 4.80
C LEU A 171 -5.34 1.63 6.31
N ILE A 172 -5.98 0.71 7.03
CA ILE A 172 -6.19 0.76 8.47
C ILE A 172 -5.53 -0.42 9.18
N ASP A 173 -5.53 -0.38 10.52
CA ASP A 173 -5.01 -1.41 11.43
C ASP A 173 -3.52 -1.73 11.26
N PHE A 174 -2.69 -0.84 11.81
CA PHE A 174 -1.24 -0.99 11.86
C PHE A 174 -0.78 -1.83 13.06
N GLY A 175 -1.67 -2.58 13.70
CA GLY A 175 -1.34 -3.42 14.87
C GLY A 175 -0.33 -4.52 14.55
N ALA A 176 -0.24 -4.92 13.28
CA ALA A 176 0.77 -5.85 12.79
C ALA A 176 2.04 -5.15 12.27
N VAL A 177 2.25 -3.85 12.45
CA VAL A 177 3.39 -3.16 11.82
C VAL A 177 4.76 -3.62 12.33
N LYS A 178 5.76 -3.72 11.43
CA LYS A 178 7.18 -3.98 11.76
C LYS A 178 8.09 -2.99 11.07
N ALA A 179 9.13 -2.53 11.75
CA ALA A 179 10.18 -1.67 11.18
C ALA A 179 11.26 -2.52 10.53
N LEU A 180 11.75 -2.06 9.39
CA LEU A 180 12.72 -2.79 8.57
C LEU A 180 14.10 -2.94 9.23
N THR A 181 14.46 -2.06 10.16
CA THR A 181 15.74 -2.11 10.89
C THR A 181 15.80 -3.16 11.99
N GLN A 182 14.67 -3.79 12.32
CA GLN A 182 14.60 -4.83 13.35
C GLN A 182 14.62 -6.22 12.72
N GLN A 183 15.81 -6.83 12.63
CA GLN A 183 15.98 -8.28 12.51
C GLN A 183 15.55 -8.96 13.82
N TYR A 184 14.27 -8.86 14.17
CA TYR A 184 13.68 -9.75 15.15
C TYR A 184 13.01 -10.89 14.39
N ILE A 185 13.57 -12.08 14.57
CA ILE A 185 12.89 -13.38 14.44
C ILE A 185 11.44 -13.18 14.89
N ILE A 186 10.47 -13.56 14.06
CA ILE A 186 9.08 -13.62 14.51
C ILE A 186 9.05 -14.73 15.57
N GLN A 187 9.30 -14.40 16.83
CA GLN A 187 9.06 -15.34 17.93
C GLN A 187 7.54 -15.48 18.08
N GLN A 188 6.91 -16.22 17.16
CA GLN A 188 5.75 -17.01 17.50
C GLN A 188 6.26 -18.08 18.46
N GLN A 189 6.40 -17.75 19.74
CA GLN A 189 6.45 -18.82 20.72
C GLN A 189 5.09 -19.49 20.65
N SER A 190 5.13 -20.74 20.16
CA SER A 190 4.09 -21.76 20.19
C SER A 190 3.44 -21.80 21.57
N THR A 191 2.53 -20.87 21.80
CA THR A 191 1.54 -20.90 22.85
C THR A 191 0.24 -20.90 22.09
N SER A 192 -0.31 -22.10 21.97
CA SER A 192 -1.71 -22.37 21.75
C SER A 192 -2.58 -21.11 21.62
N GLN A 193 -2.95 -20.81 20.37
CA GLN A 193 -4.14 -20.09 19.93
C GLN A 193 -4.15 -18.56 19.78
N ASN A 194 -3.23 -17.74 20.29
CA ASN A 194 -3.56 -16.29 20.39
C ASN A 194 -2.65 -15.24 19.73
N THR A 195 -1.51 -15.53 19.10
CA THR A 195 -0.71 -14.47 18.42
C THR A 195 -0.18 -14.84 17.04
N SER A 196 -1.07 -15.25 16.14
CA SER A 196 -0.72 -15.34 14.71
C SER A 196 -0.72 -13.94 14.09
N ILE A 197 0.42 -13.51 13.54
CA ILE A 197 0.52 -12.27 12.76
C ILE A 197 0.13 -12.58 11.32
N GLY A 198 -0.82 -11.82 10.77
CA GLY A 198 -1.36 -12.01 9.43
C GLY A 198 -2.60 -12.90 9.41
N THR A 199 -3.36 -12.79 8.32
CA THR A 199 -4.64 -13.50 8.15
C THR A 199 -4.48 -14.67 7.17
N LEU A 200 -4.99 -15.85 7.53
CA LEU A 200 -4.91 -17.05 6.69
C LEU A 200 -5.50 -16.80 5.29
N GLY A 201 -4.83 -17.27 4.25
CA GLY A 201 -5.20 -17.03 2.85
C GLY A 201 -4.60 -15.76 2.24
N TYR A 202 -4.27 -14.75 3.06
CA TYR A 202 -3.57 -13.53 2.66
C TYR A 202 -2.09 -13.55 3.06
N MET A 203 -1.77 -14.23 4.17
CA MET A 203 -0.42 -14.31 4.71
C MET A 203 0.57 -14.90 3.68
N PRO A 204 1.74 -14.26 3.46
CA PRO A 204 2.74 -14.73 2.52
C PRO A 204 3.46 -16.03 2.97
N PRO A 205 3.90 -16.89 2.03
CA PRO A 205 4.61 -18.14 2.33
C PRO A 205 5.83 -17.97 3.21
N GLU A 206 6.65 -16.95 2.97
CA GLU A 206 7.88 -16.70 3.73
C GLU A 206 7.61 -16.35 5.21
N MET A 207 6.46 -15.73 5.50
CA MET A 207 6.04 -15.44 6.87
C MET A 207 5.57 -16.71 7.60
N MET A 208 5.01 -17.68 6.87
CA MET A 208 4.58 -18.97 7.41
C MET A 208 5.77 -19.91 7.66
N ASN A 209 6.68 -19.99 6.69
CA ASN A 209 7.75 -20.98 6.67
C ASN A 209 9.01 -20.52 7.40
N GLU A 210 9.44 -19.28 7.15
CA GLU A 210 10.74 -18.77 7.56
C GLU A 210 10.62 -17.72 8.68
N GLN A 211 9.40 -17.33 9.03
CA GLN A 211 9.18 -16.31 10.05
C GLN A 211 9.87 -14.97 9.69
N GLU A 212 9.98 -14.68 8.39
CA GLU A 212 10.55 -13.43 7.86
C GLU A 212 9.49 -12.63 7.09
N ALA A 213 9.69 -11.31 7.01
CA ALA A 213 8.80 -10.41 6.29
C ALA A 213 9.61 -9.31 5.61
N TYR A 214 9.24 -8.99 4.39
CA TYR A 214 9.89 -8.00 3.52
C TYR A 214 8.83 -7.06 2.90
N PRO A 215 9.22 -5.95 2.23
CA PRO A 215 8.27 -5.15 1.46
C PRO A 215 7.45 -5.98 0.47
N GLN A 216 8.07 -7.00 -0.12
CA GLN A 216 7.44 -7.96 -1.03
C GLN A 216 6.36 -8.83 -0.37
N SER A 217 6.39 -8.99 0.96
CA SER A 217 5.37 -9.70 1.73
C SER A 217 4.03 -8.92 1.73
N ASP A 218 4.09 -7.60 1.81
CA ASP A 218 2.90 -6.75 1.68
C ASP A 218 2.32 -6.84 0.25
N PHE A 219 3.16 -6.94 -0.78
CA PHE A 219 2.71 -7.10 -2.18
C PHE A 219 1.96 -8.41 -2.42
N PHE A 220 2.37 -9.51 -1.78
CA PHE A 220 1.65 -10.77 -1.87
C PHE A 220 0.26 -10.68 -1.23
N SER A 221 0.20 -10.12 -0.01
CA SER A 221 -1.05 -9.89 0.71
C SER A 221 -2.00 -8.99 -0.09
N LEU A 222 -1.45 -7.97 -0.75
CA LEU A 222 -2.17 -7.11 -1.69
C LEU A 222 -2.66 -7.88 -2.93
N GLY A 223 -1.84 -8.75 -3.52
CA GLY A 223 -2.27 -9.61 -4.62
C GLY A 223 -3.43 -10.52 -4.25
N ARG A 224 -3.37 -11.17 -3.07
CA ARG A 224 -4.47 -11.99 -2.52
C ARG A 224 -5.73 -11.17 -2.24
N THR A 225 -5.57 -9.93 -1.79
CA THR A 225 -6.67 -8.95 -1.65
C THR A 225 -7.36 -8.72 -2.99
N PHE A 226 -6.60 -8.50 -4.07
CA PHE A 226 -7.21 -8.32 -5.40
C PHE A 226 -7.82 -9.59 -5.96
N VAL A 227 -7.26 -10.78 -5.69
CA VAL A 227 -7.94 -12.05 -6.03
C VAL A 227 -9.32 -12.11 -5.37
N ARG A 228 -9.42 -11.78 -4.08
CA ARG A 228 -10.71 -11.75 -3.36
C ARG A 228 -11.70 -10.79 -4.02
N LEU A 229 -11.27 -9.56 -4.32
CA LEU A 229 -12.14 -8.55 -4.91
C LEU A 229 -12.56 -8.84 -6.36
N LEU A 230 -11.67 -9.44 -7.16
CA LEU A 230 -11.92 -9.76 -8.57
C LEU A 230 -12.76 -11.03 -8.75
N SER A 231 -12.68 -11.98 -7.83
CA SER A 231 -13.36 -13.27 -7.94
C SER A 231 -14.57 -13.42 -7.01
N GLY A 232 -14.65 -12.64 -5.95
CA GLY A 232 -15.68 -12.78 -4.91
C GLY A 232 -15.52 -14.04 -4.06
N LYS A 233 -14.39 -14.76 -4.17
CA LYS A 233 -14.08 -15.98 -3.41
C LYS A 233 -12.95 -15.72 -2.41
N HIS A 234 -12.99 -16.37 -1.26
CA HIS A 234 -11.91 -16.23 -0.30
C HIS A 234 -10.64 -16.89 -0.88
N PRO A 235 -9.43 -16.32 -0.72
CA PRO A 235 -8.22 -16.90 -1.30
C PRO A 235 -7.92 -18.35 -0.86
N SER A 236 -8.43 -18.76 0.29
CA SER A 236 -8.33 -20.15 0.79
C SER A 236 -9.27 -21.14 0.08
N ASP A 237 -10.28 -20.66 -0.65
CA ASP A 237 -11.24 -21.51 -1.36
C ASP A 237 -10.68 -22.05 -2.69
N PHE A 238 -9.55 -21.49 -3.14
CA PHE A 238 -8.90 -21.88 -4.37
C PHE A 238 -7.92 -23.03 -4.16
N THR A 239 -7.82 -23.90 -5.16
CA THR A 239 -6.77 -24.91 -5.21
C THR A 239 -5.40 -24.25 -5.34
N GLN A 240 -4.46 -24.75 -4.55
CA GLN A 240 -3.06 -24.32 -4.58
C GLN A 240 -2.19 -25.48 -5.06
N GLU A 241 -1.21 -25.16 -5.90
CA GLU A 241 -0.15 -26.10 -6.26
C GLU A 241 0.65 -26.45 -5.00
N LEU A 242 0.70 -27.74 -4.65
CA LEU A 242 1.40 -28.19 -3.44
C LEU A 242 2.90 -27.90 -3.46
N GLN A 243 3.53 -27.89 -4.65
CA GLN A 243 4.98 -27.75 -4.78
C GLN A 243 5.48 -26.31 -4.67
N ASN A 244 4.71 -25.33 -5.13
CA ASN A 244 5.14 -23.93 -5.17
C ASN A 244 4.13 -22.95 -4.57
N GLN A 245 3.01 -23.41 -4.01
CA GLN A 245 1.95 -22.58 -3.40
C GLN A 245 1.27 -21.60 -4.37
N LYS A 246 1.41 -21.81 -5.68
CA LYS A 246 0.75 -21.00 -6.70
C LYS A 246 -0.76 -21.21 -6.66
N LEU A 247 -1.50 -20.11 -6.75
CA LEU A 247 -2.96 -20.10 -6.68
C LEU A 247 -3.57 -20.23 -8.08
N PHE A 248 -4.50 -21.18 -8.27
CA PHE A 248 -5.27 -21.28 -9.52
C PHE A 248 -6.58 -20.49 -9.44
N TRP A 249 -6.49 -19.16 -9.53
CA TRP A 249 -7.65 -18.28 -9.38
C TRP A 249 -8.22 -17.73 -10.70
N ARG A 250 -7.41 -17.71 -11.77
CA ARG A 250 -7.80 -17.10 -13.06
C ARG A 250 -9.04 -17.75 -13.70
N ASN A 251 -9.29 -19.03 -13.45
CA ASN A 251 -10.43 -19.76 -14.05
C ASN A 251 -11.79 -19.24 -13.54
N ASP A 252 -11.78 -18.61 -12.38
CA ASP A 252 -12.98 -18.06 -11.74
C ASP A 252 -13.24 -16.60 -12.13
N VAL A 253 -12.39 -16.02 -12.99
CA VAL A 253 -12.53 -14.64 -13.47
C VAL A 253 -12.47 -14.59 -15.01
N LYS A 254 -13.57 -14.20 -15.66
CA LYS A 254 -13.67 -14.25 -17.14
C LYS A 254 -13.55 -12.91 -17.86
N SER A 255 -13.65 -11.79 -17.14
CA SER A 255 -13.92 -10.48 -17.74
C SER A 255 -12.80 -9.43 -17.53
N PHE A 256 -11.55 -9.87 -17.35
CA PHE A 256 -10.41 -8.96 -17.11
C PHE A 256 -9.31 -9.14 -18.14
N SER A 257 -8.58 -8.07 -18.42
CA SER A 257 -7.46 -8.10 -19.35
C SER A 257 -6.34 -9.01 -18.82
N LYS A 258 -5.68 -9.70 -19.76
CA LYS A 258 -4.52 -10.53 -19.45
C LYS A 258 -3.46 -9.75 -18.67
N ARG A 259 -3.28 -8.46 -18.99
CA ARG A 259 -2.31 -7.60 -18.33
C ARG A 259 -2.62 -7.46 -16.84
N LEU A 260 -3.87 -7.14 -16.47
CA LEU A 260 -4.27 -7.04 -15.06
C LEU A 260 -4.01 -8.37 -14.33
N LEU A 261 -4.45 -9.48 -14.91
CA LEU A 261 -4.23 -10.80 -14.31
C LEU A 261 -2.73 -11.13 -14.15
N ASP A 262 -1.89 -10.76 -15.13
CA ASP A 262 -0.44 -10.92 -15.07
C ASP A 262 0.21 -10.05 -13.98
N LEU A 263 -0.26 -8.81 -13.77
CA LEU A 263 0.21 -7.96 -12.67
C LEU A 263 -0.14 -8.58 -11.32
N ILE A 264 -1.39 -9.03 -11.17
CA ILE A 264 -1.87 -9.61 -9.91
C ILE A 264 -1.10 -10.90 -9.59
N ASP A 265 -0.81 -11.74 -10.59
CA ASP A 265 0.09 -12.90 -10.44
C ASP A 265 1.52 -12.47 -10.06
N PHE A 266 2.08 -11.44 -10.71
CA PHE A 266 3.43 -10.97 -10.46
C PHE A 266 3.63 -10.47 -9.02
N ILE A 267 2.67 -9.71 -8.48
CA ILE A 267 2.76 -9.22 -7.10
C ILE A 267 2.51 -10.31 -6.05
N MET A 268 1.84 -11.42 -6.42
CA MET A 268 1.59 -12.57 -5.54
C MET A 268 2.46 -13.79 -5.81
N GLU A 269 3.51 -13.66 -6.61
CA GLU A 269 4.40 -14.78 -6.93
C GLU A 269 4.89 -15.46 -5.65
N PRO A 270 4.74 -16.78 -5.46
CA PRO A 270 5.02 -17.40 -4.16
C PRO A 270 6.42 -17.16 -3.62
N ASP A 271 7.45 -17.21 -4.49
CA ASP A 271 8.81 -16.81 -4.13
C ASP A 271 8.93 -15.27 -4.11
N TRP A 272 9.16 -14.72 -2.92
CA TRP A 272 9.26 -13.28 -2.69
C TRP A 272 10.38 -12.62 -3.49
N GLN A 273 11.42 -13.35 -3.91
CA GLN A 273 12.51 -12.82 -4.73
C GLN A 273 12.10 -12.56 -6.18
N ASN A 274 11.03 -13.24 -6.63
CA ASN A 274 10.47 -13.10 -7.97
C ASN A 274 9.30 -12.09 -8.02
N ARG A 275 8.90 -11.53 -6.87
CA ARG A 275 7.96 -10.41 -6.79
C ARG A 275 8.66 -9.08 -7.14
N PRO A 276 7.89 -8.00 -7.44
CA PRO A 276 8.47 -6.68 -7.61
C PRO A 276 9.30 -6.27 -6.39
N LYS A 277 10.44 -5.61 -6.63
CA LYS A 277 11.39 -5.22 -5.58
C LYS A 277 10.87 -4.09 -4.70
N ASN A 278 10.03 -3.23 -5.26
CA ASN A 278 9.50 -2.05 -4.61
C ASN A 278 8.24 -1.56 -5.32
N THR A 279 7.60 -0.56 -4.73
CA THR A 279 6.40 0.10 -5.26
C THR A 279 6.64 0.76 -6.61
N GLN A 280 7.85 1.27 -6.88
CA GLN A 280 8.16 1.91 -8.16
C GLN A 280 8.11 0.92 -9.34
N GLU A 281 8.58 -0.31 -9.15
CA GLU A 281 8.49 -1.36 -10.18
C GLU A 281 7.04 -1.68 -10.54
N ILE A 282 6.14 -1.73 -9.55
CA ILE A 282 4.71 -1.93 -9.76
C ILE A 282 4.09 -0.74 -10.51
N LEU A 283 4.39 0.49 -10.09
CA LEU A 283 3.89 1.70 -10.76
C LEU A 283 4.35 1.80 -12.22
N LEU A 284 5.60 1.42 -12.51
CA LEU A 284 6.10 1.36 -13.89
C LEU A 284 5.36 0.31 -14.70
N TYR A 285 5.15 -0.89 -14.14
CA TYR A 285 4.36 -1.93 -14.80
C TYR A 285 2.95 -1.41 -15.12
N MET A 286 2.29 -0.74 -14.17
CA MET A 286 0.96 -0.13 -14.38
C MET A 286 0.97 1.02 -15.40
N PHE A 287 2.05 1.81 -15.48
CA PHE A 287 2.14 2.90 -16.45
C PHE A 287 2.20 2.36 -17.89
N ASP A 288 2.95 1.27 -18.12
CA ASP A 288 3.02 0.59 -19.41
C ASP A 288 1.63 0.07 -19.87
N PHE A 289 0.72 -0.23 -18.94
CA PHE A 289 -0.65 -0.66 -19.27
C PHE A 289 -1.44 0.46 -19.95
N LEU A 290 -1.28 1.67 -19.45
CA LEU A 290 -2.07 2.84 -19.82
C LEU A 290 -1.53 3.51 -21.09
N MET A 291 -0.22 3.40 -21.35
CA MET A 291 0.43 4.05 -22.49
C MET A 291 0.53 3.18 -23.75
N VAL A 292 0.36 1.87 -23.65
CA VAL A 292 0.33 0.97 -24.81
C VAL A 292 -1.11 0.54 -25.05
N PRO A 293 -1.84 1.12 -26.04
CA PRO A 293 -3.12 0.57 -26.47
C PRO A 293 -2.93 -0.92 -26.76
N ALA A 294 -3.94 -1.74 -26.50
CA ALA A 294 -3.91 -3.18 -26.73
C ALA A 294 -3.68 -3.51 -28.23
N ALA A 295 -2.45 -3.33 -28.71
CA ALA A 295 -1.99 -3.81 -29.98
C ALA A 295 -1.64 -5.28 -29.78
N ASN A 296 -2.56 -6.12 -30.25
CA ASN A 296 -2.45 -7.55 -30.49
C ASN A 296 -2.55 -8.47 -29.25
N ASN A 297 -3.77 -8.94 -29.02
CA ASN A 297 -4.06 -10.29 -28.52
C ASN A 297 -3.52 -11.35 -29.50
N HIS A 298 -2.20 -11.47 -29.62
CA HIS A 298 -1.50 -12.60 -30.23
C HIS A 298 -0.08 -12.67 -29.66
N TYR A 299 0.05 -12.87 -28.34
CA TYR A 299 1.26 -13.53 -27.84
C TYR A 299 1.05 -15.03 -28.03
N LYS A 300 1.65 -15.54 -29.11
CA LYS A 300 1.76 -16.98 -29.38
C LYS A 300 2.29 -17.68 -28.14
N ASN A 301 1.58 -18.73 -27.79
CA ASN A 301 1.93 -19.74 -26.81
C ASN A 301 3.36 -20.25 -27.10
N THR A 302 4.31 -19.96 -26.21
CA THR A 302 5.56 -20.72 -26.11
C THR A 302 5.82 -21.01 -24.65
N ASN A 303 5.55 -22.26 -24.29
CA ASN A 303 6.10 -22.91 -23.11
C ASN A 303 7.62 -22.73 -23.10
N ALA A 304 8.15 -21.89 -22.22
CA ALA A 304 9.52 -21.95 -21.73
C ALA A 304 9.69 -20.99 -20.54
N VAL A 305 9.93 -21.59 -19.38
CA VAL A 305 10.50 -20.95 -18.19
C VAL A 305 11.76 -20.18 -18.58
N GLY A 306 11.86 -18.92 -18.16
CA GLY A 306 13.06 -18.09 -18.32
C GLY A 306 12.76 -16.63 -18.59
N ILE A 307 12.38 -15.87 -17.55
CA ILE A 307 12.38 -14.40 -17.61
C ILE A 307 13.84 -13.94 -17.74
N ARG A 308 14.29 -13.69 -18.97
CA ARG A 308 15.57 -13.01 -19.22
C ARG A 308 15.46 -11.57 -18.70
N ARG A 309 16.18 -11.26 -17.61
CA ARG A 309 16.45 -9.89 -17.14
C ARG A 309 16.90 -9.02 -18.31
N VAL A 310 16.07 -8.05 -18.71
CA VAL A 310 16.51 -6.95 -19.56
C VAL A 310 17.38 -6.03 -18.70
N LYS A 311 18.67 -5.89 -19.05
CA LYS A 311 19.56 -4.94 -18.38
C LYS A 311 19.04 -3.51 -18.61
N HIS A 312 18.53 -2.87 -17.56
CA HIS A 312 17.97 -1.51 -17.56
C HIS A 312 19.00 -0.36 -17.65
N SER A 313 20.27 -0.63 -17.98
CA SER A 313 21.34 0.39 -17.91
C SER A 313 21.11 1.61 -18.80
N ASN A 314 20.43 1.45 -19.94
CA ASN A 314 20.24 2.56 -20.90
C ASN A 314 18.93 3.34 -20.66
N TYR A 315 18.02 2.83 -19.83
CA TYR A 315 16.75 3.50 -19.52
C TYR A 315 16.92 4.66 -18.53
N ASN A 316 17.84 4.52 -17.57
CA ASN A 316 18.08 5.56 -16.56
C ASN A 316 18.68 6.83 -17.18
N PHE A 317 19.45 6.73 -18.26
CA PHE A 317 20.06 7.87 -18.95
C PHE A 317 19.07 8.66 -19.81
N ILE A 318 18.10 7.99 -20.44
CA ILE A 318 17.07 8.63 -21.24
C ILE A 318 16.03 9.31 -20.32
N ASN A 319 15.68 8.67 -19.21
CA ASN A 319 14.74 9.22 -18.23
C ASN A 319 15.32 10.41 -17.45
N SER A 320 16.62 10.42 -17.16
CA SER A 320 17.28 11.60 -16.56
C SER A 320 17.28 12.80 -17.53
N GLY A 321 17.49 12.56 -18.84
CA GLY A 321 17.38 13.60 -19.86
C GLY A 321 15.98 14.20 -19.98
N LEU A 322 14.94 13.37 -19.97
CA LEU A 322 13.54 13.81 -20.02
C LEU A 322 13.09 14.56 -18.75
N LEU A 323 13.60 14.16 -17.59
CA LEU A 323 13.33 14.86 -16.32
C LEU A 323 13.97 16.26 -16.30
N ILE A 324 15.22 16.37 -16.74
CA ILE A 324 15.92 17.66 -16.87
C ILE A 324 15.17 18.56 -17.87
N PHE A 325 14.72 18.00 -19.00
CA PHE A 325 13.92 18.72 -19.99
C PHE A 325 12.61 19.26 -19.40
N SER A 326 11.88 18.43 -18.64
CA SER A 326 10.62 18.83 -17.99
C SER A 326 10.82 19.96 -16.97
N ILE A 327 11.88 19.89 -16.16
CA ILE A 327 12.22 20.92 -15.17
C ILE A 327 12.55 22.24 -15.86
N VAL A 328 13.41 22.22 -16.89
CA VAL A 328 13.83 23.42 -17.63
C VAL A 328 12.65 24.07 -18.35
N LEU A 329 11.77 23.28 -18.98
CA LEU A 329 10.57 23.78 -19.65
C LEU A 329 9.61 24.46 -18.66
N ASN A 330 9.47 23.91 -17.45
CA ASN A 330 8.61 24.48 -16.42
C ASN A 330 9.14 25.85 -15.94
N PHE A 331 10.44 25.98 -15.72
CA PHE A 331 11.06 27.27 -15.38
C PHE A 331 10.93 28.31 -16.50
N PHE A 332 11.04 27.90 -17.77
CA PHE A 332 10.84 28.79 -18.92
C PHE A 332 9.39 29.31 -19.00
N LEU A 333 8.41 28.44 -18.80
CA LEU A 333 6.99 28.82 -18.80
C LEU A 333 6.65 29.76 -17.63
N ILE A 334 7.22 29.52 -16.45
CA ILE A 334 7.09 30.41 -15.29
C ILE A 334 7.70 31.80 -15.58
N GLY A 335 8.84 31.85 -16.27
CA GLY A 335 9.49 33.09 -16.70
C GLY A 335 8.65 33.91 -17.70
N LEU A 336 7.95 33.24 -18.62
CA LEU A 336 7.03 33.86 -19.59
C LEU A 336 5.79 34.46 -18.91
N LEU A 337 5.29 33.83 -17.84
CA LEU A 337 4.07 34.27 -17.14
C LEU A 337 4.31 35.45 -16.19
N ASN A 338 5.54 35.64 -15.67
CA ASN A 338 5.80 36.59 -14.59
C ASN A 338 6.33 37.98 -15.03
N LYS A 339 6.35 38.33 -16.33
CA LYS A 339 6.80 39.65 -16.84
C LYS A 339 8.12 40.13 -16.19
N VAL A 340 9.08 39.23 -15.99
CA VAL A 340 10.41 39.58 -15.48
C VAL A 340 11.25 40.16 -16.63
N ASP A 341 12.05 41.19 -16.35
CA ASP A 341 12.84 41.96 -17.32
C ASP A 341 13.47 41.10 -18.44
N TYR A 342 13.33 41.59 -19.67
CA TYR A 342 13.59 40.92 -20.96
C TYR A 342 14.98 40.25 -21.11
N LEU A 343 15.93 40.49 -20.20
CA LEU A 343 17.24 39.84 -20.22
C LEU A 343 17.20 38.35 -19.82
N MET A 344 16.38 37.98 -18.83
CA MET A 344 16.35 36.60 -18.31
C MET A 344 15.75 35.59 -19.30
N PRO A 345 14.65 35.88 -20.03
CA PRO A 345 14.11 34.96 -21.02
C PRO A 345 15.08 34.66 -22.17
N VAL A 346 15.88 35.65 -22.59
CA VAL A 346 16.85 35.51 -23.69
C VAL A 346 18.03 34.62 -23.27
N VAL A 347 18.54 34.78 -22.04
CA VAL A 347 19.61 33.92 -21.51
C VAL A 347 19.13 32.47 -21.34
N VAL A 348 17.90 32.27 -20.85
CA VAL A 348 17.30 30.93 -20.74
C VAL A 348 17.08 30.30 -22.13
N LEU A 349 16.64 31.08 -23.12
CA LEU A 349 16.47 30.60 -24.49
C LEU A 349 17.82 30.21 -25.12
N LEU A 350 18.87 31.00 -24.92
CA LEU A 350 20.23 30.68 -25.40
C LEU A 350 20.79 29.42 -24.74
N LEU A 351 20.62 29.27 -23.42
CA LEU A 351 20.98 28.05 -22.69
C LEU A 351 20.20 26.83 -23.21
N PHE A 352 18.90 27.00 -23.49
CA PHE A 352 18.07 25.93 -24.06
C PHE A 352 18.56 25.49 -25.45
N VAL A 353 18.92 26.44 -26.31
CA VAL A 353 19.45 26.15 -27.64
C VAL A 353 20.79 25.41 -27.53
N VAL A 354 21.68 25.84 -26.64
CA VAL A 354 22.98 25.18 -26.43
C VAL A 354 22.80 23.76 -25.89
N VAL A 355 21.94 23.55 -24.90
CA VAL A 355 21.65 22.21 -24.34
C VAL A 355 20.99 21.31 -25.39
N SER A 356 20.10 21.85 -26.22
CA SER A 356 19.44 21.09 -27.30
C SER A 356 20.43 20.69 -28.39
N ILE A 357 21.36 21.58 -28.77
CA ILE A 357 22.43 21.27 -29.73
C ILE A 357 23.36 20.20 -29.16
N LEU A 358 23.74 20.28 -27.88
CA LEU A 358 24.57 19.28 -27.21
C LEU A 358 23.86 17.93 -27.09
N PHE A 359 22.56 17.92 -26.82
CA PHE A 359 21.76 16.69 -26.78
C PHE A 359 21.66 16.05 -28.17
N ILE A 360 21.41 16.85 -29.21
CA ILE A 360 21.36 16.37 -30.59
C ILE A 360 22.74 15.92 -31.06
N SER A 361 23.83 16.54 -30.65
CA SER A 361 25.17 16.15 -31.10
C SER A 361 25.75 14.94 -30.35
N LEU A 362 25.46 14.76 -29.06
CA LEU A 362 25.95 13.61 -28.30
C LEU A 362 24.97 12.42 -28.29
N VAL A 363 23.69 12.66 -28.06
CA VAL A 363 22.73 11.59 -27.76
C VAL A 363 22.08 11.07 -29.03
N PHE A 364 21.78 11.94 -29.99
CA PHE A 364 21.14 11.52 -31.25
C PHE A 364 21.97 10.51 -32.05
N PRO A 365 23.30 10.65 -32.22
CA PRO A 365 24.08 9.66 -32.97
C PRO A 365 24.17 8.29 -32.29
N LEU A 366 23.99 8.23 -30.96
CA LEU A 366 23.97 6.99 -30.18
C LEU A 366 22.62 6.28 -30.26
N VAL A 367 21.52 7.04 -30.24
CA VAL A 367 20.16 6.48 -30.15
C VAL A 367 19.52 6.26 -31.52
N PHE A 368 19.81 7.13 -32.49
CA PHE A 368 19.21 7.09 -33.83
C PHE A 368 19.50 5.78 -34.59
N PRO A 369 20.72 5.21 -34.58
CA PRO A 369 20.97 3.92 -35.24
C PRO A 369 20.20 2.77 -34.59
N LEU A 370 20.00 2.80 -33.28
CA LEU A 370 19.23 1.79 -32.55
C LEU A 370 17.73 1.89 -32.86
N PHE A 371 17.23 3.13 -33.00
CA PHE A 371 15.86 3.39 -33.43
C PHE A 371 15.59 2.91 -34.86
N ILE A 372 16.46 3.26 -35.81
CA ILE A 372 16.39 2.79 -37.20
C ILE A 372 16.43 1.25 -37.26
N LYS A 373 17.34 0.61 -36.51
CA LYS A 373 17.44 -0.86 -36.48
C LYS A 373 16.17 -1.53 -35.93
N ARG A 374 15.49 -0.89 -34.98
CA ARG A 374 14.23 -1.36 -34.39
C ARG A 374 13.04 -1.16 -35.34
N VAL A 375 12.97 -0.02 -36.02
CA VAL A 375 11.95 0.27 -37.04
C VAL A 375 12.12 -0.65 -38.24
N TYR A 376 13.35 -0.87 -38.71
CA TYR A 376 13.65 -1.78 -39.81
C TYR A 376 13.25 -3.23 -39.47
N LYS A 377 13.52 -3.67 -38.23
CA LYS A 377 13.10 -4.99 -37.75
C LYS A 377 11.57 -5.15 -37.67
N LEU A 378 10.85 -4.09 -37.29
CA LEU A 378 9.38 -4.04 -37.27
C LEU A 378 8.76 -4.02 -38.68
N LEU A 379 9.43 -3.39 -39.65
CA LEU A 379 8.99 -3.36 -41.04
C LEU A 379 9.23 -4.71 -41.74
N LEU A 380 10.34 -5.39 -41.45
CA LEU A 380 10.62 -6.74 -41.96
C LEU A 380 9.69 -7.81 -41.37
N SER A 381 9.27 -7.68 -40.10
CA SER A 381 8.30 -8.60 -39.49
C SER A 381 6.85 -8.43 -40.01
N ARG A 382 6.59 -7.47 -40.92
CA ARG A 382 5.28 -7.28 -41.57
C ARG A 382 5.19 -7.90 -42.98
N LYS A 383 6.28 -8.47 -43.51
CA LYS A 383 6.34 -9.09 -44.85
C LYS A 383 6.49 -10.62 -44.84
N LEU A 384 6.27 -11.28 -43.71
CA LEU A 384 6.29 -12.74 -43.56
C LEU A 384 5.01 -13.25 -42.93
#